data_AF-A0A453INR4-F1
#
_entry.id   AF-A0A453INR4-F1
#
_cell.length_a   1.000
_cell.length_b   1.000
_cell.length_c   1.000
_cell.angle_alpha   90.00
_cell.angle_beta   90.00
_cell.angle_gamma   90.00
#
_symmetry.space_group_name_H-M   'P 1'
#
loop_
_entity.id
_entity.type
_entity.pdbx_description
1 polymer ?
#
loop_
_entity_poly.entity_id
_entity_poly.type
_entity_poly.pdbx_seq_one_letter_code
_entity_poly.pdbx_strand_id
1 'polypeptide(L)'
;VHRSKGAYLATKPTAMRTCNILLVVLAALTIVYPATSAGEYWSPIENVNEPHVQDIGRWTVVEHVKQVHDGLKFSKVTGGGEQNVAGVKYHLVVDTVNHDDKHGRYEVVLIKDNTSNMRRIISFSPTS
;
A
#
# COMPACT_ATOMS: atom_id res chain seq x y z
N VAL A 1 4.41 13.93 -93.63
CA VAL A 1 5.84 13.72 -93.35
C VAL A 1 6.14 14.11 -91.90
N HIS A 2 6.73 13.16 -91.18
CA HIS A 2 7.58 13.28 -89.99
C HIS A 2 7.40 14.39 -88.94
N ARG A 3 6.93 13.92 -87.78
CA ARG A 3 7.43 14.10 -86.40
C ARG A 3 8.73 14.91 -86.21
N SER A 4 8.65 15.79 -85.20
CA SER A 4 9.61 16.03 -84.10
C SER A 4 10.25 17.42 -84.07
N LYS A 5 10.11 18.12 -82.92
CA LYS A 5 11.23 18.45 -82.02
C LYS A 5 10.73 19.00 -80.68
N GLY A 6 11.42 18.57 -79.61
CA GLY A 6 11.14 18.81 -78.19
C GLY A 6 11.17 20.29 -77.79
N ALA A 7 10.43 20.66 -76.74
CA ALA A 7 10.75 20.51 -75.32
C ALA A 7 11.63 21.66 -74.80
N TYR A 8 11.01 22.60 -74.09
CA TYR A 8 11.63 23.30 -72.98
C TYR A 8 10.64 23.39 -71.82
N LEU A 9 11.14 22.94 -70.67
CA LEU A 9 10.48 22.77 -69.38
C LEU A 9 10.26 24.11 -68.69
N ALA A 10 9.19 24.19 -67.89
CA ALA A 10 9.16 25.08 -66.72
C ALA A 10 8.22 24.50 -65.65
N THR A 11 8.72 23.52 -64.90
CA THR A 11 8.09 23.01 -63.68
C THR A 11 8.21 24.07 -62.59
N LYS A 12 7.08 24.37 -61.93
CA LYS A 12 6.96 25.38 -60.87
C LYS A 12 7.88 25.07 -59.68
N PRO A 13 8.53 26.07 -59.06
CA PRO A 13 9.39 25.84 -57.91
C PRO A 13 8.57 25.53 -56.64
N THR A 14 8.79 24.35 -56.07
CA THR A 14 8.41 24.01 -54.70
C THR A 14 9.58 24.36 -53.78
N ALA A 15 9.38 25.28 -52.85
CA ALA A 15 10.29 25.48 -51.72
C ALA A 15 9.53 26.11 -50.55
N MET A 16 8.65 25.33 -49.91
CA MET A 16 8.14 25.66 -48.58
C MET A 16 9.28 25.40 -47.59
N ARG A 17 9.96 26.48 -47.22
CA ARG A 17 11.11 26.47 -46.33
C ARG A 17 10.65 26.29 -44.88
N THR A 18 11.15 25.22 -44.27
CA THR A 18 11.48 25.03 -42.85
C THR A 18 10.34 24.88 -41.83
N CYS A 19 10.09 23.61 -41.46
CA CYS A 19 9.50 23.19 -40.19
C CYS A 19 10.36 23.68 -39.02
N ASN A 20 9.87 24.63 -38.23
CA ASN A 20 10.38 24.88 -36.88
C ASN A 20 9.38 24.32 -35.87
N ILE A 21 9.49 23.01 -35.63
CA ILE A 21 8.90 22.38 -34.44
C ILE A 21 9.72 22.93 -33.26
N LEU A 22 9.17 23.92 -32.55
CA LEU A 22 9.76 24.43 -31.31
C LEU A 22 9.86 23.26 -30.32
N LEU A 23 11.08 22.79 -30.10
CA LEU A 23 11.43 21.78 -29.11
C LEU A 23 11.00 22.28 -27.73
N VAL A 24 9.94 21.69 -27.19
CA VAL A 24 9.59 21.82 -25.77
C VAL A 24 10.70 21.12 -24.99
N VAL A 25 11.62 21.90 -24.42
CA VAL A 25 12.64 21.39 -23.50
C VAL A 25 11.93 21.08 -22.18
N LEU A 26 11.42 19.85 -22.06
CA LEU A 26 10.90 19.32 -20.81
C LEU A 26 12.10 19.01 -19.91
N ALA A 27 12.47 19.95 -19.05
CA ALA A 27 13.48 19.71 -18.02
C ALA A 27 12.93 18.65 -17.05
N ALA A 28 13.41 17.41 -17.20
CA ALA A 28 13.12 16.33 -16.28
C ALA A 28 13.84 16.59 -14.96
N LEU A 29 13.17 17.25 -14.01
CA LEU A 29 13.58 17.25 -12.62
C LEU A 29 13.29 15.87 -12.03
N THR A 30 14.20 14.93 -12.26
CA THR A 30 14.16 13.65 -11.55
C THR A 30 14.66 13.88 -10.14
N ILE A 31 13.73 14.09 -9.20
CA ILE A 31 14.05 14.04 -7.77
C ILE A 31 14.39 12.58 -7.48
N VAL A 32 15.68 12.27 -7.37
CA VAL A 32 16.14 11.00 -6.81
C VAL A 32 15.91 11.08 -5.31
N TYR A 33 14.81 10.50 -4.84
CA TYR A 33 14.70 10.17 -3.43
C TYR A 33 15.71 9.05 -3.16
N PRO A 34 16.63 9.22 -2.19
CA PRO A 34 17.36 8.05 -1.72
C PRO A 34 16.32 7.05 -1.24
N ALA A 35 16.35 5.84 -1.77
CA ALA A 35 15.62 4.72 -1.20
C ALA A 35 16.20 4.49 0.19
N THR A 36 15.69 5.25 1.16
CA THR A 36 15.81 4.87 2.56
C THR A 36 15.24 3.47 2.61
N SER A 37 15.97 2.52 3.17
CA SER A 37 15.39 1.27 3.63
C SER A 37 14.43 1.64 4.77
N ALA A 38 13.29 2.23 4.40
CA ALA A 38 12.31 2.75 5.30
C ALA A 38 11.70 1.52 5.98
N GLY A 39 11.98 1.37 7.28
CA GLY A 39 11.14 0.54 8.12
C GLY A 39 9.68 0.93 7.87
N GLU A 40 8.78 -0.06 7.89
CA GLU A 40 7.35 0.18 7.73
C GLU A 40 6.90 1.29 8.71
N TYR A 41 6.45 2.44 8.20
CA TYR A 41 5.99 3.56 9.03
C TYR A 41 4.56 3.30 9.51
N TRP A 42 4.37 3.08 10.80
CA TRP A 42 3.06 2.86 11.41
C TRP A 42 2.53 4.18 11.99
N SER A 43 1.31 4.57 11.61
CA SER A 43 0.63 5.70 12.25
C SER A 43 0.08 5.24 13.59
N PRO A 44 0.38 5.90 14.71
CA PRO A 44 -0.13 5.49 16.02
C PRO A 44 -1.66 5.47 16.05
N ILE A 45 -2.25 4.46 16.70
CA ILE A 45 -3.68 4.45 16.99
C ILE A 45 -3.92 5.42 18.16
N GLU A 46 -4.63 6.53 17.90
CA GLU A 46 -4.82 7.60 18.89
C GLU A 46 -5.59 7.13 20.12
N ASN A 47 -6.65 6.34 19.93
CA ASN A 47 -7.46 5.82 21.01
C ASN A 47 -7.67 4.31 20.87
N VAL A 48 -6.82 3.54 21.53
CA VAL A 48 -6.93 2.07 21.56
C VAL A 48 -8.19 1.57 22.25
N ASN A 49 -8.87 2.40 23.05
CA ASN A 49 -10.11 2.02 23.72
C ASN A 49 -11.35 2.19 22.82
N GLU A 50 -11.18 2.65 21.57
CA GLU A 50 -12.30 2.68 20.65
C GLU A 50 -12.91 1.28 20.48
N PRO A 51 -14.26 1.15 20.50
CA PRO A 51 -14.92 -0.14 20.35
C PRO A 51 -14.44 -0.90 19.12
N HIS A 52 -14.20 -0.21 18.00
CA HIS A 52 -13.72 -0.83 16.78
C HIS A 52 -12.35 -1.51 16.95
N VAL A 53 -11.40 -0.85 17.62
CA VAL A 53 -10.06 -1.38 17.86
C VAL A 53 -10.11 -2.59 18.80
N GLN A 54 -10.90 -2.50 19.87
CA GLN A 54 -11.11 -3.62 20.79
C GLN A 54 -11.80 -4.81 20.12
N ASP A 55 -12.75 -4.58 19.21
CA ASP A 55 -13.42 -5.63 18.44
C ASP A 55 -12.47 -6.33 17.46
N ILE A 56 -11.56 -5.57 16.84
CA ILE A 56 -10.51 -6.16 15.99
C ILE A 56 -9.60 -7.04 16.86
N GLY A 57 -9.11 -6.54 18.00
CA GLY A 57 -8.25 -7.31 18.90
C GLY A 57 -8.93 -8.55 19.48
N ARG A 58 -10.22 -8.48 19.79
CA ARG A 58 -10.98 -9.66 20.24
C ARG A 58 -11.10 -10.70 19.13
N TRP A 59 -11.41 -10.25 17.91
CA TRP A 59 -11.51 -11.12 16.75
C TRP A 59 -10.19 -11.84 16.47
N THR A 60 -9.04 -11.16 16.59
CA THR A 60 -7.74 -11.80 16.32
C THR A 60 -7.42 -12.93 17.29
N VAL A 61 -7.68 -12.74 18.59
CA VAL A 61 -7.47 -13.81 19.58
C VAL A 61 -8.39 -14.99 19.32
N VAL A 62 -9.68 -14.73 19.05
CA VAL A 62 -10.63 -15.81 18.70
C VAL A 62 -10.17 -16.60 17.49
N GLU A 63 -9.72 -15.91 16.44
CA GLU A 63 -9.29 -16.57 15.20
C GLU A 63 -7.97 -17.33 15.38
N HIS A 64 -7.03 -16.82 16.19
CA HIS A 64 -5.81 -17.55 16.57
C HIS A 64 -6.14 -18.85 17.31
N VAL A 65 -6.99 -18.79 18.33
CA VAL A 65 -7.39 -19.95 19.14
C VAL A 65 -8.07 -21.03 18.30
N LYS A 66 -8.85 -20.65 17.28
CA LYS A 66 -9.43 -21.63 16.33
C LYS A 66 -8.36 -22.39 15.55
N GLN A 67 -7.21 -21.78 15.28
CA GLN A 67 -6.15 -22.37 14.47
C GLN A 67 -5.19 -23.24 15.29
N VAL A 68 -4.84 -22.81 16.51
CA VAL A 68 -3.79 -23.47 17.31
C VAL A 68 -4.28 -24.09 18.62
N HIS A 69 -5.53 -23.84 19.01
CA HIS A 69 -6.17 -24.43 20.20
C HIS A 69 -5.43 -24.20 21.53
N ASP A 70 -4.79 -23.03 21.70
CA ASP A 70 -3.98 -22.69 22.88
C ASP A 70 -4.77 -22.13 24.07
N GLY A 71 -6.07 -21.89 23.91
CA GLY A 71 -6.97 -21.48 24.99
C GLY A 71 -6.76 -20.03 25.47
N LEU A 72 -6.10 -19.18 24.67
CA LEU A 72 -5.99 -17.75 24.98
C LEU A 72 -7.36 -17.08 25.00
N LYS A 73 -7.55 -16.12 25.91
CA LYS A 73 -8.72 -15.25 25.97
C LYS A 73 -8.29 -13.80 25.82
N PHE A 74 -9.05 -13.05 25.04
CA PHE A 74 -8.82 -11.62 24.87
C PHE A 74 -9.08 -10.86 26.17
N SER A 75 -8.14 -10.01 26.58
CA SER A 75 -8.34 -9.05 27.66
C SER A 75 -8.61 -7.65 27.09
N LYS A 76 -7.62 -7.05 26.43
CA LYS A 76 -7.74 -5.73 25.80
C LYS A 76 -6.65 -5.47 24.76
N VAL A 77 -6.91 -4.57 23.82
CA VAL A 77 -5.83 -3.90 23.06
C VAL A 77 -5.23 -2.81 23.94
N THR A 78 -3.91 -2.68 23.92
CA THR A 78 -3.15 -1.73 24.76
C THR A 78 -2.26 -0.79 23.99
N GLY A 79 -2.04 -1.05 22.70
CA GLY A 79 -1.17 -0.24 21.86
C GLY A 79 -1.27 -0.70 20.41
N GLY A 80 -0.64 0.05 19.53
CA GLY A 80 -0.54 -0.33 18.13
C GLY A 80 -0.42 0.86 17.19
N GLY A 81 -0.36 0.53 15.91
CA GLY A 81 -0.42 1.47 14.81
C GLY A 81 -1.17 0.89 13.62
N GLU A 82 -1.45 1.75 12.66
CA GLU A 82 -2.13 1.41 11.42
C GLU A 82 -1.43 2.00 10.20
N GLN A 83 -1.71 1.38 9.05
CA GLN A 83 -1.26 1.82 7.74
C GLN A 83 -2.41 1.70 6.75
N ASN A 84 -2.64 2.77 5.98
CA ASN A 84 -3.50 2.72 4.81
C ASN A 84 -2.74 2.03 3.67
N VAL A 85 -3.23 0.87 3.28
CA VAL A 85 -2.80 0.13 2.09
C VAL A 85 -4.03 0.01 1.16
N ALA A 86 -4.07 -0.95 0.24
CA ALA A 86 -5.33 -1.31 -0.41
C ALA A 86 -6.27 -2.02 0.60
N GLY A 87 -6.64 -1.32 1.68
CA GLY A 87 -7.16 -1.84 2.96
C GLY A 87 -6.57 -1.05 4.15
N VAL A 88 -6.84 -1.47 5.38
CA VAL A 88 -6.12 -1.00 6.58
C VAL A 88 -5.31 -2.16 7.16
N LYS A 89 -3.99 -1.99 7.23
CA LYS A 89 -3.10 -2.88 7.96
C LYS A 89 -3.01 -2.37 9.39
N TYR A 90 -3.17 -3.25 10.37
CA TYR A 90 -3.02 -2.94 11.79
C TYR A 90 -1.85 -3.72 12.36
N HIS A 91 -1.10 -3.08 13.24
CA HIS A 91 -0.19 -3.70 14.20
C HIS A 91 -0.75 -3.41 15.59
N LEU A 92 -1.21 -4.43 16.31
CA LEU A 92 -1.84 -4.30 17.63
C LEU A 92 -1.01 -4.99 18.70
N VAL A 93 -0.93 -4.37 19.89
CA VAL A 93 -0.44 -5.00 21.11
C VAL A 93 -1.64 -5.43 21.95
N VAL A 94 -1.80 -6.74 22.12
CA VAL A 94 -2.98 -7.36 22.75
C VAL A 94 -2.58 -8.04 24.05
N ASP A 95 -3.27 -7.69 25.13
CA ASP A 95 -3.21 -8.42 26.39
C ASP A 95 -4.19 -9.59 26.34
N THR A 96 -3.74 -10.75 26.81
CA THR A 96 -4.52 -11.98 26.92
C THR A 96 -4.43 -12.56 28.33
N VAL A 97 -5.34 -13.48 28.61
CA VAL A 97 -5.31 -14.33 29.80
C VAL A 97 -5.62 -15.76 29.39
N ASN A 98 -4.96 -16.75 29.96
CA ASN A 98 -5.26 -18.16 29.70
C ASN A 98 -6.16 -18.78 30.80
N HIS A 99 -6.38 -20.09 30.74
CA HIS A 99 -7.21 -20.80 31.72
C HIS A 99 -6.59 -20.89 33.14
N ASP A 100 -5.28 -20.69 33.27
CA ASP A 100 -4.56 -20.67 34.55
C ASP A 100 -4.46 -19.25 35.15
N ASP A 101 -5.26 -18.28 34.65
CA ASP A 101 -5.16 -16.85 34.97
C ASP A 101 -3.76 -16.24 34.70
N LYS A 102 -2.97 -16.87 33.82
CA LYS A 102 -1.69 -16.32 33.39
C LYS A 102 -1.92 -15.26 32.32
N HIS A 103 -1.38 -14.08 32.56
CA HIS A 103 -1.42 -12.98 31.61
C HIS A 103 -0.34 -13.15 30.53
N GLY A 104 -0.72 -12.85 29.28
CA GLY A 104 0.18 -12.80 28.14
C GLY A 104 0.04 -11.47 27.38
N ARG A 105 1.08 -11.10 26.64
CA ARG A 105 1.07 -9.93 25.75
C ARG A 105 1.60 -10.35 24.38
N TYR A 106 0.89 -9.95 23.33
CA TYR A 106 1.12 -10.40 21.97
C TYR A 106 1.11 -9.23 21.01
N GLU A 107 2.01 -9.27 20.03
CA GLU A 107 1.95 -8.43 18.84
C GLU A 107 1.17 -9.15 17.75
N VAL A 108 0.25 -8.44 17.11
CA VAL A 108 -0.64 -8.98 16.10
C VAL A 108 -0.62 -8.06 14.89
N VAL A 109 -0.27 -8.61 13.73
CA VAL A 109 -0.37 -7.90 12.45
C VAL A 109 -1.53 -8.48 11.66
N LEU A 110 -2.42 -7.62 11.17
CA LEU A 110 -3.55 -8.03 10.34
C LEU A 110 -3.82 -7.03 9.21
N ILE A 111 -4.59 -7.44 8.22
CA ILE A 111 -5.15 -6.57 7.19
C ILE A 111 -6.67 -6.70 7.16
N LYS A 112 -7.36 -5.56 7.12
CA LYS A 112 -8.80 -5.42 6.93
C LYS A 112 -9.04 -4.79 5.57
N ASP A 113 -9.92 -5.39 4.79
CA ASP A 113 -10.34 -4.81 3.51
C ASP A 113 -11.25 -3.57 3.74
N ASN A 114 -11.14 -2.56 2.89
CA ASN A 114 -11.94 -1.33 3.03
C ASN A 114 -13.32 -1.41 2.39
N THR A 115 -13.52 -2.35 1.47
CA THR A 115 -14.75 -2.49 0.66
C THR A 115 -15.65 -3.61 1.20
N SER A 116 -15.09 -4.53 1.95
CA SER A 116 -15.74 -5.69 2.53
C SER A 116 -15.42 -5.82 4.03
N ASN A 117 -16.12 -6.70 4.74
CA ASN A 117 -15.82 -6.99 6.14
C ASN A 117 -14.73 -8.06 6.32
N MET A 118 -13.99 -8.39 5.25
CA MET A 118 -12.95 -9.41 5.29
C MET A 118 -11.74 -8.93 6.10
N ARG A 119 -11.25 -9.82 6.98
CA ARG A 119 -10.07 -9.61 7.83
C ARG A 119 -9.15 -10.81 7.69
N ARG A 120 -7.84 -10.59 7.71
CA ARG A 120 -6.83 -11.66 7.66
C ARG A 120 -5.69 -11.36 8.64
N ILE A 121 -5.38 -12.32 9.50
CA ILE A 121 -4.20 -12.26 10.37
C ILE A 121 -2.96 -12.58 9.53
N ILE A 122 -1.94 -11.75 9.64
CA ILE A 122 -0.62 -11.92 9.00
C ILE A 122 0.34 -12.57 10.00
N SER A 123 0.36 -12.11 11.25
CA SER A 123 1.17 -12.69 12.33
C SER A 123 0.50 -12.54 13.69
N PHE A 124 0.85 -13.45 14.59
CA PHE A 124 0.45 -13.44 16.00
C PHE A 124 1.62 -14.02 16.81
N SER A 125 2.31 -13.18 17.59
CA SER A 125 3.53 -13.58 18.31
C SER A 125 3.60 -12.95 19.69
N PRO A 126 4.19 -13.61 20.70
CA PRO A 126 4.47 -12.97 21.99
C PRO A 126 5.32 -11.70 21.82
N THR A 127 5.08 -10.67 22.64
CA THR A 127 6.00 -9.54 22.71
C THR A 127 7.35 -10.00 23.27
N SER A 128 8.45 -9.52 22.68
CA SER A 128 9.82 -9.77 23.19
C SER A 128 10.11 -9.02 24.48
#